data_AF-A0A2T8ILB8-F1
#
_entry.id   AF-A0A2T8ILB8-F1
#
_cell.length_a   1.000
_cell.length_b   1.000
_cell.length_c   1.000
_cell.angle_alpha   90.00
_cell.angle_beta   90.00
_cell.angle_gamma   90.00
#
_symmetry.space_group_name_H-M   'P 1'
#
loop_
_entity.id
_entity.type
_entity.pdbx_description
1 polymer ?
#
loop_
_entity_poly.entity_id
_entity_poly.type
_entity_poly.pdbx_seq_one_letter_code
_entity_poly.pdbx_strand_id
1 'polypeptide(L)'
;MDQSKENAEFPSCDAYFEAIQSKKKLPLSLQESLTAAFAQIPVSSFPEVPTGRVIEIPGDTSVLEAVRILSEHNIRAAPVLNPEPGALADWKGRYLGVIDYSAVILWVLENAELASVALSAGSATAAGVGMGAVGAVGVTALGATGPAAVAGLTAAAVGAAVAGGLTAEMGVAKDGLASADHLGEDFYKVLLEQEPFKSTTVRSIVESYHWSPFVPITLDSSMLTVLLLLSKYRLRNVPVIEPDKPVIKNFITQTGVVKGLQQCKGRDWFDYISALPLSDLGLPFMSIDEVITVKSDDLILEAFKCMKDNKIGGVPVVEGPKRKLVGSVSIRDIRFLLLRPDLFSNFRQLTVIEFMKTLGSTLPDSGNNCLVQPPPTCAPDTSLGSVIDSIASRITHRIYVVDGDLEVVGVVTLRDVISCFIHEPPGYWDTYLASANIGEASGQRSQISGES
;
A
#
# COMPACT_ATOMS: atom_id res chain seq x y z
N MET A 1 -21.66 -20.37 22.92
CA MET A 1 -20.65 -20.86 21.97
C MET A 1 -19.84 -19.66 21.56
N ASP A 2 -18.71 -19.53 22.23
CA ASP A 2 -17.76 -18.44 22.10
C ASP A 2 -16.92 -18.71 20.85
N GLN A 3 -17.15 -17.95 19.77
CA GLN A 3 -16.25 -17.92 18.62
C GLN A 3 -15.25 -16.80 18.90
N SER A 4 -14.21 -17.14 19.65
CA SER A 4 -12.94 -16.43 19.60
C SER A 4 -12.49 -16.43 18.15
N LYS A 5 -12.57 -15.27 17.47
CA LYS A 5 -11.86 -15.01 16.23
C LYS A 5 -10.37 -15.29 16.50
N GLU A 6 -9.88 -16.43 16.04
CA GLU A 6 -8.44 -16.63 15.87
C GLU A 6 -7.96 -15.50 14.96
N ASN A 7 -7.22 -14.54 15.54
CA ASN A 7 -6.39 -13.65 14.76
C ASN A 7 -5.39 -14.57 14.04
N ALA A 8 -5.57 -14.79 12.75
CA ALA A 8 -4.62 -15.53 11.95
C ALA A 8 -3.26 -14.84 12.05
N GLU A 9 -2.34 -15.46 12.76
CA GLU A 9 -0.99 -14.98 12.96
C GLU A 9 -0.31 -14.94 11.58
N PHE A 10 0.05 -13.76 11.10
CA PHE A 10 0.67 -13.63 9.79
C PHE A 10 2.01 -14.38 9.79
N PRO A 11 2.35 -15.12 8.73
CA PRO A 11 3.64 -15.78 8.66
C PRO A 11 4.75 -14.73 8.72
N SER A 12 5.79 -15.01 9.51
CA SER A 12 7.00 -14.20 9.52
C SER A 12 7.59 -14.12 8.10
N CYS A 13 8.39 -13.08 7.85
CA CYS A 13 9.04 -12.92 6.53
C CYS A 13 9.88 -14.14 6.16
N ASP A 14 10.48 -14.81 7.15
CA ASP A 14 11.22 -16.06 6.97
C ASP A 14 10.27 -17.19 6.53
N ALA A 15 9.17 -17.43 7.26
CA ALA A 15 8.20 -18.47 6.90
C ALA A 15 7.57 -18.24 5.51
N TYR A 16 7.25 -16.98 5.18
CA TYR A 16 6.76 -16.59 3.87
C TYR A 16 7.79 -16.89 2.77
N PHE A 17 9.05 -16.54 3.00
CA PHE A 17 10.09 -16.72 1.99
C PHE A 17 10.44 -18.20 1.80
N GLU A 18 10.53 -18.99 2.87
CA GLU A 18 10.70 -20.44 2.80
C GLU A 18 9.56 -21.12 2.02
N ALA A 19 8.32 -20.69 2.23
CA ALA A 19 7.18 -21.18 1.44
C ALA A 19 7.36 -20.88 -0.06
N ILE A 20 7.86 -19.69 -0.43
CA ILE A 20 8.18 -19.36 -1.82
C ILE A 20 9.32 -20.24 -2.35
N GLN A 21 10.42 -20.37 -1.60
CA GLN A 21 11.59 -21.15 -2.02
C GLN A 21 11.23 -22.63 -2.22
N SER A 22 10.35 -23.19 -1.39
CA SER A 22 9.89 -24.57 -1.53
C SER A 22 9.06 -24.83 -2.80
N LYS A 23 8.37 -23.81 -3.32
CA LYS A 23 7.53 -23.90 -4.53
C LYS A 23 8.30 -23.55 -5.80
N LYS A 24 9.45 -22.88 -5.66
CA LYS A 24 10.33 -22.50 -6.76
C LYS A 24 10.96 -23.73 -7.40
N LYS A 25 10.90 -23.80 -8.72
CA LYS A 25 11.39 -24.95 -9.51
C LYS A 25 12.69 -24.70 -10.28
N LEU A 26 13.26 -23.50 -10.14
CA LEU A 26 14.53 -23.16 -10.79
C LEU A 26 15.69 -23.98 -10.16
N PRO A 27 16.64 -24.53 -10.94
CA PRO A 27 17.75 -25.31 -10.38
C PRO A 27 18.54 -24.56 -9.31
N LEU A 28 18.79 -25.20 -8.15
CA LEU A 28 19.45 -24.56 -7.01
C LEU A 28 20.82 -23.97 -7.38
N SER A 29 21.63 -24.69 -8.17
CA SER A 29 22.95 -24.21 -8.61
C SER A 29 22.90 -22.91 -9.42
N LEU A 30 21.84 -22.73 -10.23
CA LEU A 30 21.61 -21.48 -10.97
C LEU A 30 21.19 -20.37 -10.01
N GLN A 31 20.35 -20.67 -9.03
CA GLN A 31 19.95 -19.71 -8.00
C GLN A 31 21.15 -19.23 -7.17
N GLU A 32 22.02 -20.14 -6.74
CA GLU A 32 23.25 -19.83 -5.99
C GLU A 32 24.21 -18.98 -6.82
N SER A 33 24.40 -19.33 -8.09
CA SER A 33 25.26 -18.58 -9.02
C SER A 33 24.75 -17.14 -9.24
N LEU A 34 23.45 -16.97 -9.45
CA LEU A 34 22.82 -15.66 -9.59
C LEU A 34 22.91 -14.86 -8.29
N THR A 35 22.66 -15.51 -7.15
CA THR A 35 22.75 -14.88 -5.83
C THR A 35 24.17 -14.38 -5.57
N ALA A 36 25.19 -15.19 -5.87
CA ALA A 36 26.60 -14.79 -5.76
C ALA A 36 26.95 -13.64 -6.71
N ALA A 37 26.41 -13.62 -7.92
CA ALA A 37 26.60 -12.51 -8.86
C ALA A 37 25.96 -11.21 -8.34
N PHE A 38 24.69 -11.25 -7.91
CA PHE A 38 24.01 -10.08 -7.34
C PHE A 38 24.68 -9.60 -6.04
N ALA A 39 25.31 -10.50 -5.28
CA ALA A 39 26.07 -10.14 -4.09
C ALA A 39 27.24 -9.18 -4.42
N GLN A 40 27.86 -9.35 -5.59
CA GLN A 40 29.03 -8.60 -6.04
C GLN A 40 28.69 -7.33 -6.84
N ILE A 41 27.44 -7.17 -7.29
CA ILE A 41 27.02 -5.99 -8.04
C ILE A 41 26.62 -4.88 -7.05
N PRO A 42 27.29 -3.72 -7.06
CA PRO A 42 26.88 -2.59 -6.22
C PRO A 42 25.64 -1.92 -6.81
N VAL A 43 24.85 -1.30 -5.94
CA VAL A 43 23.65 -0.54 -6.33
C VAL A 43 23.95 0.56 -7.35
N SER A 44 25.14 1.17 -7.28
CA SER A 44 25.63 2.15 -8.26
C SER A 44 25.70 1.62 -9.70
N SER A 45 25.81 0.30 -9.90
CA SER A 45 25.85 -0.33 -11.23
C SER A 45 24.46 -0.64 -11.80
N PHE A 46 23.39 -0.46 -11.02
CA PHE A 46 22.04 -0.68 -11.50
C PHE A 46 21.65 0.42 -12.50
N PRO A 47 21.04 0.08 -13.65
CA PRO A 47 20.65 1.08 -14.64
C PRO A 47 19.80 2.17 -14.01
N GLU A 48 20.10 3.42 -14.40
CA GLU A 48 19.65 4.64 -13.74
C GLU A 48 18.19 4.54 -13.28
N VAL A 49 18.01 4.29 -11.97
CA VAL A 49 16.76 4.61 -11.30
C VAL A 49 16.61 6.12 -11.46
N PRO A 50 15.46 6.64 -11.94
CA PRO A 50 15.30 8.07 -12.20
C PRO A 50 15.84 8.88 -11.03
N THR A 51 16.83 9.74 -11.28
CA THR A 51 17.36 10.66 -10.28
C THR A 51 16.29 11.72 -10.03
N GLY A 52 15.33 11.39 -9.16
CA GLY A 52 14.27 12.28 -8.74
C GLY A 52 14.67 13.05 -7.50
N ARG A 53 14.18 14.29 -7.37
CA ARG A 53 14.23 15.02 -6.09
C ARG A 53 13.29 14.32 -5.11
N VAL A 54 13.82 13.85 -3.99
CA VAL A 54 13.01 13.34 -2.88
C VAL A 54 12.35 14.51 -2.17
N ILE A 55 11.03 14.44 -2.02
CA ILE A 55 10.23 15.43 -1.29
C ILE A 55 10.01 14.88 0.11
N GLU A 56 10.46 15.63 1.11
CA GLU A 56 10.36 15.27 2.53
C GLU A 56 9.16 16.00 3.15
N ILE A 57 8.41 15.31 4.01
CA ILE A 57 7.26 15.90 4.72
C ILE A 57 7.62 16.02 6.22
N PRO A 58 7.57 17.22 6.82
CA PRO A 58 7.71 17.38 8.27
C PRO A 58 6.67 16.57 9.05
N GLY A 59 7.06 15.87 10.12
CA GLY A 59 6.14 15.00 10.87
C GLY A 59 4.99 15.73 11.58
N ASP A 60 5.16 17.02 11.85
CA ASP A 60 4.14 17.94 12.40
C ASP A 60 3.17 18.48 11.34
N THR A 61 3.42 18.19 10.06
CA THR A 61 2.50 18.50 8.96
C THR A 61 1.16 17.83 9.20
N SER A 62 0.06 18.53 8.93
CA SER A 62 -1.28 17.95 9.00
C SER A 62 -1.47 16.89 7.91
N VAL A 63 -2.34 15.92 8.17
CA VAL A 63 -2.68 14.87 7.19
C VAL A 63 -3.15 15.47 5.85
N LEU A 64 -3.91 16.56 5.92
CA LEU A 64 -4.33 17.35 4.76
C LEU A 64 -3.13 17.80 3.93
N GLU A 65 -2.24 18.54 4.56
CA GLU A 65 -1.15 19.18 3.88
C GLU A 65 -0.23 18.13 3.25
N ALA A 66 -0.08 16.97 3.91
CA ALA A 66 0.60 15.82 3.34
C ALA A 66 -0.08 15.28 2.07
N VAL A 67 -1.41 15.09 2.08
CA VAL A 67 -2.17 14.65 0.89
C VAL A 67 -2.03 15.66 -0.25
N ARG A 68 -2.06 16.96 0.06
CA ARG A 68 -1.85 18.06 -0.89
C ARG A 68 -0.46 18.00 -1.50
N ILE A 69 0.59 17.90 -0.68
CA ILE A 69 1.98 17.76 -1.12
C ILE A 69 2.14 16.54 -2.05
N LEU A 70 1.59 15.38 -1.66
CA LEU A 70 1.67 14.16 -2.49
C LEU A 70 1.00 14.37 -3.86
N SER A 71 -0.16 15.04 -3.89
CA SER A 71 -0.94 15.28 -5.10
C SER A 71 -0.27 16.30 -6.03
N GLU A 72 0.10 17.47 -5.50
CA GLU A 72 0.71 18.57 -6.26
C GLU A 72 2.03 18.14 -6.91
N HIS A 73 2.81 17.30 -6.22
CA HIS A 73 4.08 16.79 -6.73
C HIS A 73 3.95 15.48 -7.52
N ASN A 74 2.73 14.94 -7.68
CA ASN A 74 2.45 13.69 -8.36
C ASN A 74 3.30 12.50 -7.85
N ILE A 75 3.50 12.46 -6.52
CA ILE A 75 4.23 11.38 -5.85
C ILE A 75 3.25 10.51 -5.05
N ARG A 76 3.61 9.23 -4.88
CA ARG A 76 2.74 8.27 -4.19
C ARG A 76 3.05 8.12 -2.70
N ALA A 77 4.27 8.47 -2.33
CA ALA A 77 4.80 8.33 -0.98
C ALA A 77 5.93 9.33 -0.76
N ALA A 78 6.15 9.70 0.50
CA ALA A 78 7.21 10.62 0.90
C ALA A 78 7.81 10.20 2.26
N PRO A 79 9.12 10.37 2.47
CA PRO A 79 9.72 10.22 3.79
C PRO A 79 9.23 11.32 4.74
N VAL A 80 9.05 10.93 6.01
CA VAL A 80 8.54 11.78 7.07
C VAL A 80 9.69 12.16 8.00
N LEU A 81 9.95 13.46 8.13
CA LEU A 81 10.99 13.98 9.01
C LEU A 81 10.54 13.93 10.46
N ASN A 82 11.48 13.68 11.36
CA ASN A 82 11.29 13.81 12.79
C ASN A 82 11.39 15.29 13.21
N PRO A 83 10.31 15.91 13.72
CA PRO A 83 10.37 17.31 14.14
C PRO A 83 11.05 17.54 15.51
N GLU A 84 11.57 16.51 16.20
CA GLU A 84 12.22 16.71 17.50
C GLU A 84 13.56 17.46 17.41
N PRO A 85 13.73 18.58 18.14
CA PRO A 85 14.99 19.30 18.19
C PRO A 85 16.04 18.46 18.93
N GLY A 86 17.16 18.16 18.25
CA GLY A 86 18.25 17.35 18.80
C GLY A 86 18.21 15.86 18.40
N ALA A 87 17.34 15.48 17.46
CA ALA A 87 17.40 14.19 16.81
C ALA A 87 18.82 13.88 16.32
N LEU A 88 19.25 12.62 16.47
CA LEU A 88 20.56 12.16 16.02
C LEU A 88 20.83 12.64 14.59
N ALA A 89 22.06 13.07 14.31
CA ALA A 89 22.48 13.48 12.98
C ALA A 89 22.55 12.31 11.98
N ASP A 90 22.13 11.11 12.38
CA ASP A 90 21.98 9.96 11.51
C ASP A 90 20.58 9.90 10.89
N TRP A 91 20.39 9.00 9.94
CA TRP A 91 19.10 8.83 9.27
C TRP A 91 18.01 8.31 10.24
N LYS A 92 18.39 7.58 11.31
CA LYS A 92 17.47 7.01 12.31
C LYS A 92 16.80 8.11 13.12
N GLY A 93 17.56 9.12 13.54
CA GLY A 93 17.02 10.30 14.21
C GLY A 93 16.20 11.17 13.26
N ARG A 94 16.65 11.32 12.01
CA ARG A 94 16.05 12.24 11.04
C ARG A 94 14.68 11.80 10.50
N TYR A 95 14.46 10.52 10.25
CA TYR A 95 13.22 10.04 9.60
C TYR A 95 12.41 9.13 10.50
N LEU A 96 11.11 9.42 10.63
CA LEU A 96 10.15 8.59 11.34
C LEU A 96 9.68 7.39 10.51
N GLY A 97 9.68 7.53 9.18
CA GLY A 97 9.20 6.52 8.25
C GLY A 97 8.81 7.10 6.90
N VAL A 98 7.88 6.43 6.21
CA VAL A 98 7.35 6.84 4.90
C VAL A 98 5.83 6.89 4.98
N ILE A 99 5.24 7.98 4.51
CA ILE A 99 3.78 8.14 4.39
C ILE A 99 3.35 7.94 2.94
N ASP A 100 2.23 7.23 2.73
CA ASP A 100 1.59 7.06 1.42
C ASP A 100 0.06 7.25 1.51
N TYR A 101 -0.62 7.39 0.37
CA TYR A 101 -2.08 7.55 0.33
C TYR A 101 -2.83 6.41 1.04
N SER A 102 -2.30 5.18 0.96
CA SER A 102 -2.95 4.02 1.55
C SER A 102 -2.94 4.09 3.07
N ALA A 103 -1.79 4.45 3.66
CA ALA A 103 -1.63 4.65 5.09
C ALA A 103 -2.57 5.75 5.61
N VAL A 104 -2.61 6.90 4.92
CA VAL A 104 -3.51 8.00 5.27
C VAL A 104 -4.97 7.54 5.29
N ILE A 105 -5.44 6.89 4.22
CA ILE A 105 -6.87 6.61 4.07
C ILE A 105 -7.29 5.43 4.95
N LEU A 106 -6.47 4.41 5.11
CA LEU A 106 -6.79 3.31 6.01
C LEU A 106 -6.82 3.76 7.48
N TRP A 107 -5.90 4.64 7.88
CA TRP A 107 -5.93 5.26 9.20
C TRP A 107 -7.22 6.06 9.40
N VAL A 108 -7.62 6.86 8.40
CA VAL A 108 -8.88 7.61 8.42
C VAL A 108 -10.09 6.69 8.58
N LEU A 109 -10.16 5.62 7.80
CA LEU A 109 -11.29 4.68 7.81
C LEU A 109 -11.43 3.97 9.15
N GLU A 110 -10.31 3.54 9.76
CA GLU A 110 -10.33 2.95 11.10
C GLU A 110 -10.82 3.92 12.17
N ASN A 111 -10.32 5.15 12.16
CA ASN A 111 -10.71 6.12 13.18
C ASN A 111 -12.18 6.52 13.02
N ALA A 112 -12.71 6.52 11.80
CA ALA A 112 -14.15 6.71 11.55
C ALA A 112 -14.99 5.51 12.06
N GLU A 113 -14.54 4.26 11.85
CA GLU A 113 -15.19 3.07 12.41
C GLU A 113 -15.20 3.12 13.95
N LEU A 114 -14.06 3.42 14.59
CA LEU A 114 -13.94 3.54 16.04
C LEU A 114 -14.86 4.62 16.62
N ALA A 115 -14.95 5.78 15.97
CA ALA A 115 -15.87 6.84 16.37
C ALA A 115 -17.35 6.38 16.29
N SER A 116 -17.72 5.61 15.26
CA SER A 116 -19.08 5.08 15.09
C SER A 116 -19.45 4.03 16.17
N VAL A 117 -18.49 3.21 16.58
CA VAL A 117 -18.66 2.21 17.65
C VAL A 117 -18.76 2.89 19.01
N ALA A 118 -17.95 3.91 19.29
CA ALA A 118 -18.02 4.70 20.51
C ALA A 118 -19.38 5.43 20.66
N LEU A 119 -19.92 5.97 19.56
CA LEU A 119 -21.26 6.56 19.52
C LEU A 119 -22.35 5.53 19.84
N SER A 120 -22.23 4.32 19.30
CA SER A 120 -23.19 3.23 19.54
C SER A 120 -23.14 2.74 21.00
N ALA A 121 -21.95 2.61 21.58
CA ALA A 121 -21.77 2.24 22.98
C ALA A 121 -22.26 3.31 23.96
N GLY A 122 -22.05 4.60 23.64
CA GLY A 122 -22.55 5.72 24.45
C GLY A 122 -24.08 5.89 24.39
N SER A 123 -24.70 5.53 23.26
CA SER A 123 -26.16 5.54 23.13
C SER A 123 -26.84 4.45 23.98
N ALA A 124 -26.19 3.31 24.16
CA ALA A 124 -26.70 2.21 25.00
C ALA A 124 -26.72 2.58 26.50
N THR A 125 -25.74 3.37 26.97
CA THR A 125 -25.72 3.90 28.35
C THR A 125 -26.70 5.05 28.56
N ALA A 126 -27.00 5.84 27.52
CA ALA A 126 -28.02 6.90 27.59
C ALA A 126 -29.46 6.35 27.58
N ALA A 127 -29.72 5.24 26.89
CA ALA A 127 -31.04 4.60 26.84
C ALA A 127 -31.49 3.96 28.18
N GLY A 128 -30.57 3.81 29.15
CA GLY A 128 -30.86 3.27 30.48
C GLY A 128 -31.31 4.31 31.52
N VAL A 129 -31.29 5.61 31.21
CA VAL A 129 -31.66 6.67 32.15
C VAL A 129 -33.06 7.19 31.80
N GLY A 130 -34.03 6.78 32.61
CA GLY A 130 -35.44 7.07 32.43
C GLY A 130 -35.78 8.57 32.28
N MET A 131 -36.79 8.79 31.44
CA MET A 131 -37.44 10.04 31.11
C MET A 131 -37.97 10.78 32.36
N GLY A 132 -37.28 11.82 32.81
CA GLY A 132 -37.79 12.66 33.90
C GLY A 132 -36.79 13.68 34.45
N ALA A 133 -36.61 14.80 33.76
CA ALA A 133 -36.40 16.17 34.29
C ALA A 133 -35.70 17.03 33.23
N VAL A 134 -36.48 17.89 32.59
CA VAL A 134 -35.98 19.02 31.79
C VAL A 134 -35.43 20.05 32.78
N GLY A 135 -34.13 20.35 32.74
CA GLY A 135 -33.61 21.51 33.48
C GLY A 135 -32.10 21.52 33.70
N ALA A 136 -31.48 22.61 33.24
CA ALA A 136 -30.21 23.18 33.66
C ALA A 136 -28.90 22.53 33.17
N VAL A 137 -28.32 23.24 32.20
CA VAL A 137 -26.89 23.43 31.95
C VAL A 137 -26.08 23.43 33.25
N GLY A 138 -25.01 22.63 33.31
CA GLY A 138 -24.07 22.64 34.43
C GLY A 138 -22.95 21.63 34.31
N VAL A 139 -21.82 22.08 33.76
CA VAL A 139 -20.50 21.43 33.83
C VAL A 139 -20.13 21.14 35.29
N THR A 140 -19.73 19.92 35.63
CA THR A 140 -18.68 19.51 36.60
C THR A 140 -18.78 17.98 36.81
N ALA A 141 -17.86 17.17 36.26
CA ALA A 141 -16.50 16.84 36.73
C ALA A 141 -16.46 15.53 37.54
N LEU A 142 -15.75 14.53 37.02
CA LEU A 142 -14.94 13.64 37.86
C LEU A 142 -13.67 13.27 37.10
N GLY A 143 -12.54 13.61 37.72
CA GLY A 143 -11.23 13.63 37.11
C GLY A 143 -10.71 12.24 36.75
N ALA A 144 -10.17 12.15 35.54
CA ALA A 144 -9.13 11.21 35.17
C ALA A 144 -8.20 11.93 34.20
N THR A 145 -7.03 12.34 34.68
CA THR A 145 -5.94 12.80 33.81
C THR A 145 -5.39 11.58 33.08
N GLY A 146 -5.91 11.33 31.87
CA GLY A 146 -5.46 10.27 30.97
C GLY A 146 -6.09 10.42 29.57
N PRO A 147 -5.58 9.71 28.55
CA PRO A 147 -5.92 9.93 27.13
C PRO A 147 -7.40 9.72 26.75
N ALA A 148 -8.23 9.22 27.67
CA ALA A 148 -9.64 8.93 27.44
C ALA A 148 -10.57 10.17 27.47
N ALA A 149 -10.08 11.35 27.89
CA ALA A 149 -10.93 12.55 28.01
C ALA A 149 -11.26 13.24 26.68
N VAL A 150 -10.56 12.92 25.59
CA VAL A 150 -10.76 13.57 24.28
C VAL A 150 -11.94 12.97 23.49
N ALA A 151 -12.43 11.79 23.87
CA ALA A 151 -13.53 11.12 23.17
C ALA A 151 -14.94 11.70 23.46
N GLY A 152 -15.09 12.50 24.53
CA GLY A 152 -16.41 12.93 25.02
C GLY A 152 -17.00 14.20 24.41
N LEU A 153 -16.20 15.02 23.72
CA LEU A 153 -16.64 16.34 23.24
C LEU A 153 -16.98 16.40 21.74
N THR A 154 -16.77 15.32 20.98
CA THR A 154 -16.98 15.28 19.52
C THR A 154 -18.32 14.66 19.10
N ALA A 155 -19.09 14.09 20.03
CA ALA A 155 -20.23 13.23 19.70
C ALA A 155 -21.51 13.93 19.19
N ALA A 156 -21.66 15.26 19.39
CA ALA A 156 -22.89 15.96 19.01
C ALA A 156 -22.89 16.52 17.57
N ALA A 157 -21.73 16.65 16.91
CA ALA A 157 -21.62 17.30 15.60
C ALA A 157 -21.79 16.33 14.41
N VAL A 158 -21.50 15.04 14.60
CA VAL A 158 -21.50 14.04 13.50
C VAL A 158 -22.91 13.65 13.05
N GLY A 159 -23.92 13.77 13.93
CA GLY A 159 -25.31 13.40 13.62
C GLY A 159 -26.10 14.41 12.79
N ALA A 160 -25.68 15.67 12.72
CA ALA A 160 -26.46 16.73 12.06
C ALA A 160 -26.11 16.95 10.58
N ALA A 161 -24.92 16.54 10.12
CA ALA A 161 -24.46 16.85 8.77
C ALA A 161 -25.09 15.94 7.67
N VAL A 162 -25.67 14.79 8.04
CA VAL A 162 -26.22 13.82 7.09
C VAL A 162 -27.70 14.11 6.73
N ALA A 163 -28.34 15.09 7.38
CA ALA A 163 -29.75 15.41 7.15
C ALA A 163 -30.01 16.61 6.19
N GLY A 164 -28.98 17.32 5.75
CA GLY A 164 -29.11 18.51 4.88
C GLY A 164 -29.02 18.18 3.39
N GLY A 165 -30.09 17.65 2.82
CA GLY A 165 -30.17 17.33 1.39
C GLY A 165 -30.29 18.55 0.45
N LEU A 166 -29.79 18.34 -0.77
CA LEU A 166 -30.16 18.90 -2.09
C LEU A 166 -30.48 20.40 -2.22
N THR A 167 -29.77 21.07 -3.15
CA THR A 167 -30.35 21.78 -4.32
C THR A 167 -29.24 22.45 -5.15
N ALA A 168 -29.14 22.14 -6.45
CA ALA A 168 -28.95 23.08 -7.58
C ALA A 168 -28.49 22.36 -8.86
N GLU A 169 -28.77 22.98 -10.00
CA GLU A 169 -29.08 22.40 -11.31
C GLU A 169 -27.91 22.00 -12.23
N MET A 170 -28.28 21.20 -13.24
CA MET A 170 -27.55 20.85 -14.46
C MET A 170 -27.01 22.07 -15.24
N GLY A 171 -25.78 21.94 -15.76
CA GLY A 171 -25.23 22.81 -16.80
C GLY A 171 -24.15 22.10 -17.63
N VAL A 172 -24.21 22.25 -18.95
CA VAL A 172 -23.48 21.51 -19.99
C VAL A 172 -22.15 22.19 -20.38
N ALA A 173 -21.09 21.36 -20.55
CA ALA A 173 -19.88 21.44 -21.40
C ALA A 173 -18.96 22.70 -21.40
N LYS A 174 -17.66 22.50 -21.08
CA LYS A 174 -16.50 22.52 -22.02
C LYS A 174 -15.14 22.47 -21.30
N ASP A 175 -14.15 21.90 -22.00
CA ASP A 175 -12.69 21.98 -21.82
C ASP A 175 -11.98 21.12 -20.75
N GLY A 176 -11.45 19.98 -21.24
CA GLY A 176 -10.72 18.94 -20.51
C GLY A 176 -9.21 19.16 -20.39
N LEU A 177 -8.76 20.36 -20.01
CA LEU A 177 -7.37 20.57 -19.56
C LEU A 177 -7.23 21.54 -18.37
N ALA A 178 -8.36 21.94 -17.78
CA ALA A 178 -8.43 22.79 -16.58
C ALA A 178 -8.96 22.05 -15.34
N SER A 179 -9.00 20.72 -15.37
CA SER A 179 -9.64 19.90 -14.33
C SER A 179 -8.84 19.78 -13.03
N ALA A 180 -7.65 20.39 -12.93
CA ALA A 180 -6.95 20.57 -11.66
C ALA A 180 -7.40 21.85 -10.93
N ASP A 181 -7.99 22.83 -11.62
CA ASP A 181 -8.22 24.18 -11.05
C ASP A 181 -9.64 24.41 -10.51
N HIS A 182 -10.57 23.47 -10.73
CA HIS A 182 -11.94 23.56 -10.20
C HIS A 182 -12.39 22.33 -9.39
N LEU A 183 -11.50 21.35 -9.20
CA LEU A 183 -11.76 20.24 -8.28
C LEU A 183 -11.33 20.63 -6.86
N GLY A 184 -12.28 21.14 -6.08
CA GLY A 184 -12.38 20.69 -4.69
C GLY A 184 -11.88 21.62 -3.58
N GLU A 185 -11.62 22.91 -3.79
CA GLU A 185 -11.33 23.79 -2.63
C GLU A 185 -12.40 23.70 -1.52
N ASP A 186 -13.68 23.67 -1.91
CA ASP A 186 -14.80 23.60 -0.96
C ASP A 186 -15.03 22.18 -0.42
N PHE A 187 -14.76 21.16 -1.24
CA PHE A 187 -14.92 19.76 -0.86
C PHE A 187 -13.82 19.30 0.11
N TYR A 188 -12.57 19.70 -0.16
CA TYR A 188 -11.48 19.57 0.80
C TYR A 188 -11.88 20.29 2.09
N LYS A 189 -12.27 21.58 2.09
CA LYS A 189 -12.66 22.29 3.33
C LYS A 189 -13.65 21.51 4.22
N VAL A 190 -14.69 20.90 3.67
CA VAL A 190 -15.72 20.18 4.46
C VAL A 190 -15.19 18.89 5.09
N LEU A 191 -14.37 18.10 4.38
CA LEU A 191 -13.76 16.89 4.95
C LEU A 191 -12.73 17.23 6.04
N LEU A 192 -12.11 18.40 5.92
CA LEU A 192 -10.92 18.83 6.64
C LEU A 192 -11.19 19.72 7.85
N GLU A 193 -12.42 20.23 7.98
CA GLU A 193 -12.90 20.87 9.19
C GLU A 193 -13.40 19.86 10.25
N GLN A 194 -13.53 18.59 9.87
CA GLN A 194 -13.97 17.52 10.75
C GLN A 194 -12.80 16.87 11.50
N GLU A 195 -12.99 16.65 12.80
CA GLU A 195 -12.12 15.78 13.58
C GLU A 195 -12.28 14.33 13.08
N PRO A 196 -11.19 13.54 12.91
CA PRO A 196 -9.83 13.82 13.39
C PRO A 196 -8.88 14.42 12.32
N PHE A 197 -9.33 14.73 11.10
CA PHE A 197 -8.47 15.19 10.00
C PHE A 197 -7.75 16.52 10.30
N LYS A 198 -8.42 17.39 11.05
CA LYS A 198 -7.92 18.71 11.40
C LYS A 198 -6.76 18.66 12.41
N SER A 199 -6.85 17.80 13.41
CA SER A 199 -5.90 17.75 14.54
C SER A 199 -4.79 16.71 14.38
N THR A 200 -4.94 15.79 13.43
CA THR A 200 -3.96 14.71 13.24
C THR A 200 -2.78 15.15 12.38
N THR A 201 -1.59 14.81 12.85
CA THR A 201 -0.33 15.02 12.13
C THR A 201 0.13 13.73 11.47
N VAL A 202 0.99 13.86 10.47
CA VAL A 202 1.58 12.70 9.77
C VAL A 202 2.35 11.79 10.73
N ARG A 203 3.04 12.38 11.73
CA ARG A 203 3.74 11.63 12.79
C ARG A 203 2.82 10.60 13.43
N SER A 204 1.62 11.00 13.86
CA SER A 204 0.67 10.10 14.52
C SER A 204 0.29 8.91 13.65
N ILE A 205 0.16 9.11 12.33
CA ILE A 205 -0.13 8.01 11.39
C ILE A 205 1.08 7.07 11.29
N VAL A 206 2.28 7.60 11.07
CA VAL A 206 3.50 6.78 10.88
C VAL A 206 3.86 5.98 12.13
N GLU A 207 3.67 6.56 13.31
CA GLU A 207 3.87 5.89 14.60
C GLU A 207 2.79 4.84 14.89
N SER A 208 1.54 5.07 14.45
CA SER A 208 0.45 4.10 14.62
C SER A 208 0.50 2.96 13.59
N TYR A 209 1.03 3.24 12.39
CA TYR A 209 1.13 2.32 11.27
C TYR A 209 2.60 2.06 10.94
N HIS A 210 3.25 1.17 11.71
CA HIS A 210 4.58 0.65 11.40
C HIS A 210 4.54 -0.34 10.22
N TRP A 211 4.06 0.11 9.06
CA TRP A 211 3.83 -0.75 7.90
C TRP A 211 5.09 -1.15 7.14
N SER A 212 6.25 -0.60 7.50
CA SER A 212 7.51 -1.00 6.91
C SER A 212 8.65 -0.49 7.78
N PRO A 213 9.56 -1.36 8.23
CA PRO A 213 10.80 -0.89 8.83
C PRO A 213 11.59 -0.10 7.79
N PHE A 214 12.17 1.00 8.25
CA PHE A 214 13.00 1.86 7.43
C PHE A 214 14.42 1.30 7.41
N VAL A 215 14.79 0.63 6.32
CA VAL A 215 16.12 0.06 6.12
C VAL A 215 16.77 0.70 4.90
N PRO A 216 17.61 1.73 5.08
CA PRO A 216 18.28 2.36 3.97
C PRO A 216 19.46 1.54 3.46
N ILE A 217 19.85 1.84 2.23
CA ILE A 217 21.05 1.32 1.58
C ILE A 217 21.91 2.47 1.06
N THR A 218 23.19 2.21 0.84
CA THR A 218 24.13 3.12 0.16
C THR A 218 24.34 2.68 -1.29
N LEU A 219 24.99 3.53 -2.10
CA LEU A 219 25.33 3.19 -3.49
C LEU A 219 26.34 2.03 -3.61
N ASP A 220 27.10 1.76 -2.55
CA ASP A 220 28.07 0.66 -2.46
C ASP A 220 27.45 -0.62 -1.90
N SER A 221 26.20 -0.55 -1.42
CA SER A 221 25.46 -1.73 -0.96
C SER A 221 25.25 -2.72 -2.10
N SER A 222 25.11 -3.98 -1.75
CA SER A 222 24.91 -5.05 -2.72
C SER A 222 23.50 -5.04 -3.31
N MET A 223 23.39 -5.31 -4.62
CA MET A 223 22.10 -5.52 -5.27
C MET A 223 21.33 -6.69 -4.65
N LEU A 224 22.01 -7.72 -4.15
CA LEU A 224 21.35 -8.82 -3.43
C LEU A 224 20.56 -8.31 -2.22
N THR A 225 21.10 -7.34 -1.47
CA THR A 225 20.41 -6.72 -0.33
C THR A 225 19.10 -6.08 -0.77
N VAL A 226 19.13 -5.32 -1.87
CA VAL A 226 17.94 -4.65 -2.43
C VAL A 226 16.89 -5.68 -2.86
N LEU A 227 17.31 -6.74 -3.55
CA LEU A 227 16.42 -7.78 -4.02
C LEU A 227 15.75 -8.52 -2.84
N LEU A 228 16.49 -8.84 -1.77
CA LEU A 228 15.95 -9.45 -0.55
C LEU A 228 14.99 -8.51 0.21
N LEU A 229 15.34 -7.24 0.34
CA LEU A 229 14.47 -6.23 0.97
C LEU A 229 13.12 -6.11 0.24
N LEU A 230 13.13 -6.08 -1.08
CA LEU A 230 11.92 -5.97 -1.89
C LEU A 230 11.12 -7.29 -2.00
N SER A 231 11.80 -8.44 -1.87
CA SER A 231 11.21 -9.78 -1.90
C SER A 231 10.87 -10.32 -0.52
N LYS A 232 11.82 -10.99 0.13
CA LYS A 232 11.71 -11.63 1.45
C LYS A 232 11.09 -10.71 2.49
N TYR A 233 11.65 -9.50 2.66
CA TYR A 233 11.21 -8.56 3.69
C TYR A 233 10.03 -7.68 3.27
N ARG A 234 9.46 -7.97 2.10
CA ARG A 234 8.20 -7.41 1.61
C ARG A 234 8.18 -5.87 1.52
N LEU A 235 9.33 -5.19 1.52
CA LEU A 235 9.38 -3.74 1.37
C LEU A 235 8.86 -3.34 -0.02
N ARG A 236 8.11 -2.24 -0.08
CA ARG A 236 7.57 -1.70 -1.34
C ARG A 236 8.61 -0.86 -2.09
N ASN A 237 9.48 -0.22 -1.33
CA ASN A 237 10.58 0.61 -1.80
C ASN A 237 11.73 0.54 -0.78
N VAL A 238 12.95 0.83 -1.23
CA VAL A 238 14.16 0.85 -0.40
C VAL A 238 14.80 2.24 -0.51
N PRO A 239 14.94 3.00 0.59
CA PRO A 239 15.58 4.31 0.57
C PRO A 239 17.08 4.21 0.32
N VAL A 240 17.60 5.12 -0.49
CA VAL A 240 19.04 5.25 -0.80
C VAL A 240 19.56 6.50 -0.11
N ILE A 241 20.58 6.34 0.72
CA ILE A 241 21.26 7.44 1.44
C ILE A 241 22.69 7.64 0.93
N GLU A 242 23.22 8.85 1.06
CA GLU A 242 24.64 9.10 0.86
C GLU A 242 25.40 8.74 2.15
N PRO A 243 26.59 8.09 2.09
CA PRO A 243 27.36 7.74 3.29
C PRO A 243 27.65 8.95 4.20
N ASP A 244 27.89 10.12 3.59
CA ASP A 244 28.31 11.33 4.31
C ASP A 244 27.15 12.27 4.68
N LYS A 245 25.92 11.96 4.24
CA LYS A 245 24.73 12.78 4.53
C LYS A 245 23.58 11.88 4.94
N PRO A 246 22.93 12.13 6.09
CA PRO A 246 21.78 11.37 6.56
C PRO A 246 20.50 11.72 5.77
N VAL A 247 20.60 11.97 4.46
CA VAL A 247 19.51 12.42 3.60
C VAL A 247 19.20 11.35 2.57
N ILE A 248 17.91 11.05 2.41
CA ILE A 248 17.44 10.14 1.37
C ILE A 248 17.58 10.83 0.02
N LYS A 249 18.45 10.29 -0.82
CA LYS A 249 18.69 10.77 -2.18
C LYS A 249 17.69 10.20 -3.17
N ASN A 250 17.28 8.95 -2.98
CA ASN A 250 16.36 8.26 -3.90
C ASN A 250 15.64 7.08 -3.23
N PHE A 251 14.71 6.47 -3.94
CA PHE A 251 14.07 5.21 -3.58
C PHE A 251 14.20 4.20 -4.72
N ILE A 252 14.66 2.98 -4.40
CA ILE A 252 14.58 1.85 -5.32
C ILE A 252 13.22 1.18 -5.15
N THR A 253 12.51 0.95 -6.24
CA THR A 253 11.17 0.32 -6.24
C THR A 253 11.19 -1.04 -6.93
N GLN A 254 10.23 -1.91 -6.60
CA GLN A 254 10.06 -3.20 -7.29
C GLN A 254 9.92 -3.03 -8.81
N THR A 255 9.17 -2.01 -9.26
CA THR A 255 9.02 -1.72 -10.69
C THR A 255 10.34 -1.31 -11.33
N GLY A 256 11.15 -0.49 -10.65
CA GLY A 256 12.48 -0.11 -11.11
C GLY A 256 13.39 -1.32 -11.25
N VAL A 257 13.36 -2.22 -10.27
CA VAL A 257 14.13 -3.48 -10.31
C VAL A 257 13.72 -4.36 -11.49
N VAL A 258 12.42 -4.60 -11.67
CA VAL A 258 11.94 -5.45 -12.78
C VAL A 258 12.24 -4.82 -14.15
N LYS A 259 12.19 -3.49 -14.28
CA LYS A 259 12.65 -2.79 -15.49
C LYS A 259 14.16 -2.96 -15.72
N GLY A 260 14.99 -2.90 -14.68
CA GLY A 260 16.43 -3.16 -14.82
C GLY A 260 16.72 -4.63 -15.16
N LEU A 261 15.96 -5.58 -14.63
CA LEU A 261 16.01 -6.99 -15.05
C LEU A 261 15.65 -7.12 -16.54
N GLN A 262 14.60 -6.44 -17.01
CA GLN A 262 14.22 -6.42 -18.43
C GLN A 262 15.36 -5.94 -19.35
N GLN A 263 16.19 -5.00 -18.89
CA GLN A 263 17.37 -4.51 -19.61
C GLN A 263 18.52 -5.53 -19.69
N CYS A 264 18.44 -6.65 -18.96
CA CYS A 264 19.39 -7.76 -19.05
C CYS A 264 19.13 -8.69 -20.24
N LYS A 265 18.15 -8.39 -21.11
CA LYS A 265 17.89 -9.13 -22.35
C LYS A 265 19.17 -9.26 -23.20
N GLY A 266 19.40 -10.46 -23.72
CA GLY A 266 20.65 -10.80 -24.43
C GLY A 266 21.75 -11.37 -23.53
N ARG A 267 21.50 -11.49 -22.21
CA ARG A 267 22.38 -12.25 -21.31
C ARG A 267 21.86 -13.68 -21.19
N ASP A 268 22.74 -14.67 -21.32
CA ASP A 268 22.39 -16.10 -21.32
C ASP A 268 21.48 -16.50 -20.14
N TRP A 269 21.80 -16.04 -18.93
CA TRP A 269 21.02 -16.36 -17.72
C TRP A 269 19.61 -15.75 -17.76
N PHE A 270 19.48 -14.53 -18.28
CA PHE A 270 18.20 -13.84 -18.34
C PHE A 270 17.34 -14.43 -19.45
N ASP A 271 17.93 -14.65 -20.62
CA ASP A 271 17.23 -15.22 -21.77
C ASP A 271 16.78 -16.66 -21.48
N TYR A 272 17.59 -17.46 -20.76
CA TYR A 272 17.20 -18.78 -20.28
C TYR A 272 15.99 -18.73 -19.34
N ILE A 273 16.06 -17.93 -18.26
CA ILE A 273 14.98 -17.88 -17.26
C ILE A 273 13.71 -17.25 -17.84
N SER A 274 13.85 -16.19 -18.64
CA SER A 274 12.71 -15.48 -19.24
C SER A 274 11.99 -16.31 -20.30
N ALA A 275 12.65 -17.29 -20.91
CA ALA A 275 12.02 -18.24 -21.84
C ALA A 275 11.18 -19.32 -21.15
N LEU A 276 11.40 -19.59 -19.86
CA LEU A 276 10.67 -20.63 -19.13
C LEU A 276 9.20 -20.23 -18.93
N PRO A 277 8.25 -21.18 -19.08
CA PRO A 277 6.86 -20.96 -18.72
C PRO A 277 6.71 -20.78 -17.20
N LEU A 278 5.67 -20.08 -16.76
CA LEU A 278 5.42 -19.83 -15.33
C LEU A 278 5.38 -21.13 -14.52
N SER A 279 4.75 -22.18 -15.06
CA SER A 279 4.66 -23.51 -14.45
C SER A 279 6.01 -24.17 -14.14
N ASP A 280 7.03 -23.93 -14.97
CA ASP A 280 8.39 -24.46 -14.83
C ASP A 280 9.22 -23.66 -13.82
N LEU A 281 8.79 -22.44 -13.49
CA LEU A 281 9.37 -21.63 -12.43
C LEU A 281 8.68 -21.88 -11.07
N GLY A 282 7.54 -22.57 -11.07
CA GLY A 282 6.68 -22.73 -9.91
C GLY A 282 5.75 -21.54 -9.65
N LEU A 283 5.56 -20.68 -10.67
CA LEU A 283 4.65 -19.55 -10.62
C LEU A 283 3.24 -19.94 -11.09
N PRO A 284 2.18 -19.33 -10.51
CA PRO A 284 2.22 -18.47 -9.32
C PRO A 284 2.59 -19.30 -8.06
N PHE A 285 3.33 -18.70 -7.12
CA PHE A 285 3.71 -19.39 -5.88
C PHE A 285 2.52 -19.64 -4.96
N MET A 286 1.43 -18.90 -5.11
CA MET A 286 0.20 -19.17 -4.38
C MET A 286 -0.65 -20.21 -5.10
N SER A 287 -1.32 -21.06 -4.33
CA SER A 287 -2.35 -21.98 -4.83
C SER A 287 -3.64 -21.23 -5.13
N ILE A 288 -4.52 -21.85 -5.93
CA ILE A 288 -5.80 -21.26 -6.35
C ILE A 288 -6.72 -20.90 -5.18
N ASP A 289 -6.68 -21.71 -4.11
CA ASP A 289 -7.51 -21.53 -2.92
C ASP A 289 -6.99 -20.39 -2.01
N GLU A 290 -5.70 -20.05 -2.13
CA GLU A 290 -5.08 -18.93 -1.41
C GLU A 290 -5.35 -17.58 -2.10
N VAL A 291 -5.92 -17.57 -3.31
CA VAL A 291 -6.20 -16.33 -4.05
C VAL A 291 -7.38 -15.60 -3.44
N ILE A 292 -7.09 -14.48 -2.79
CA ILE A 292 -8.09 -13.58 -2.25
C ILE A 292 -8.74 -12.81 -3.40
N THR A 293 -10.06 -12.91 -3.52
CA THR A 293 -10.88 -12.27 -4.56
C THR A 293 -12.00 -11.46 -3.94
N VAL A 294 -12.48 -10.43 -4.63
CA VAL A 294 -13.69 -9.69 -4.25
C VAL A 294 -14.73 -9.81 -5.35
N LYS A 295 -16.02 -9.74 -5.01
CA LYS A 295 -17.09 -9.74 -5.99
C LYS A 295 -17.35 -8.34 -6.53
N SER A 296 -18.03 -8.25 -7.66
CA SER A 296 -18.35 -6.97 -8.30
C SER A 296 -19.39 -6.15 -7.52
N ASP A 297 -20.26 -6.82 -6.77
CA ASP A 297 -21.32 -6.26 -5.92
C ASP A 297 -20.89 -5.99 -4.47
N ASP A 298 -19.72 -6.47 -4.05
CA ASP A 298 -19.14 -6.14 -2.73
C ASP A 298 -18.90 -4.63 -2.61
N LEU A 299 -18.88 -4.13 -1.37
CA LEU A 299 -18.57 -2.73 -1.11
C LEU A 299 -17.08 -2.46 -1.31
N ILE A 300 -16.75 -1.30 -1.88
CA ILE A 300 -15.35 -0.93 -2.12
C ILE A 300 -14.54 -0.83 -0.82
N LEU A 301 -15.18 -0.43 0.28
CA LEU A 301 -14.55 -0.37 1.60
C LEU A 301 -14.20 -1.76 2.12
N GLU A 302 -15.05 -2.75 1.89
CA GLU A 302 -14.77 -4.14 2.25
C GLU A 302 -13.59 -4.68 1.42
N ALA A 303 -13.48 -4.29 0.15
CA ALA A 303 -12.32 -4.63 -0.67
C ALA A 303 -11.01 -4.01 -0.11
N PHE A 304 -11.01 -2.73 0.28
CA PHE A 304 -9.82 -2.11 0.88
C PHE A 304 -9.48 -2.68 2.26
N LYS A 305 -10.48 -3.01 3.06
CA LYS A 305 -10.32 -3.70 4.35
C LYS A 305 -9.73 -5.09 4.15
N CYS A 306 -10.25 -5.86 3.19
CA CYS A 306 -9.72 -7.15 2.79
C CYS A 306 -8.24 -7.05 2.37
N MET A 307 -7.86 -6.03 1.59
CA MET A 307 -6.45 -5.82 1.22
C MET A 307 -5.56 -5.57 2.42
N LYS A 308 -6.04 -4.77 3.38
CA LYS A 308 -5.34 -4.44 4.61
C LYS A 308 -5.16 -5.67 5.50
N ASP A 309 -6.26 -6.36 5.78
CA ASP A 309 -6.34 -7.52 6.67
C ASP A 309 -5.56 -8.71 6.12
N ASN A 310 -5.25 -8.73 4.82
CA ASN A 310 -4.40 -9.74 4.20
C ASN A 310 -3.00 -9.23 3.82
N LYS A 311 -2.67 -7.96 4.13
CA LYS A 311 -1.39 -7.30 3.78
C LYS A 311 -1.03 -7.43 2.28
N ILE A 312 -2.04 -7.32 1.41
CA ILE A 312 -1.91 -7.39 -0.06
C ILE A 312 -2.14 -6.02 -0.71
N GLY A 313 -1.50 -5.78 -1.85
CA GLY A 313 -1.62 -4.50 -2.55
C GLY A 313 -2.85 -4.38 -3.46
N GLY A 314 -3.68 -5.41 -3.51
CA GLY A 314 -4.93 -5.45 -4.25
C GLY A 314 -5.33 -6.81 -4.78
N VAL A 315 -6.52 -6.84 -5.36
CA VAL A 315 -7.37 -8.02 -5.51
C VAL A 315 -7.99 -8.08 -6.91
N PRO A 316 -8.15 -9.27 -7.49
CA PRO A 316 -9.01 -9.46 -8.66
C PRO A 316 -10.48 -9.29 -8.25
N VAL A 317 -11.25 -8.68 -9.15
CA VAL A 317 -12.71 -8.61 -9.05
C VAL A 317 -13.28 -9.72 -9.91
N VAL A 318 -14.12 -10.56 -9.31
CA VAL A 318 -14.66 -11.77 -9.95
C VAL A 318 -16.19 -11.79 -9.95
N GLU A 319 -16.77 -12.53 -10.88
CA GLU A 319 -18.21 -12.78 -10.96
C GLU A 319 -18.55 -14.27 -11.06
N GLY A 320 -19.71 -14.62 -10.50
CA GLY A 320 -20.27 -15.96 -10.56
C GLY A 320 -19.50 -17.01 -9.73
N PRO A 321 -19.96 -18.27 -9.77
CA PRO A 321 -19.36 -19.35 -8.98
C PRO A 321 -17.98 -19.80 -9.49
N LYS A 322 -17.69 -19.58 -10.78
CA LYS A 322 -16.41 -19.93 -11.43
C LYS A 322 -15.34 -18.82 -11.32
N ARG A 323 -15.49 -17.88 -10.38
CA ARG A 323 -14.50 -16.80 -10.12
C ARG A 323 -13.99 -16.11 -11.41
N LYS A 324 -14.91 -15.81 -12.33
CA LYS A 324 -14.57 -15.23 -13.63
C LYS A 324 -14.05 -13.83 -13.45
N LEU A 325 -12.85 -13.51 -13.95
CA LEU A 325 -12.25 -12.19 -13.80
C LEU A 325 -13.03 -11.13 -14.58
N VAL A 326 -13.46 -10.08 -13.89
CA VAL A 326 -14.14 -8.91 -14.50
C VAL A 326 -13.39 -7.60 -14.28
N GLY A 327 -12.44 -7.54 -13.35
CA GLY A 327 -11.67 -6.34 -13.07
C GLY A 327 -10.61 -6.54 -12.00
N SER A 328 -10.01 -5.45 -11.53
CA SER A 328 -9.06 -5.47 -10.42
C SER A 328 -9.08 -4.17 -9.65
N VAL A 329 -8.88 -4.22 -8.34
CA VAL A 329 -8.71 -3.04 -7.49
C VAL A 329 -7.36 -3.11 -6.80
N SER A 330 -6.61 -2.00 -6.83
CA SER A 330 -5.38 -1.83 -6.06
C SER A 330 -5.62 -0.96 -4.83
N ILE A 331 -4.87 -1.22 -3.75
CA ILE A 331 -4.85 -0.32 -2.59
C ILE A 331 -4.47 1.11 -2.98
N ARG A 332 -3.78 1.31 -4.10
CA ARG A 332 -3.46 2.64 -4.64
C ARG A 332 -4.68 3.41 -5.12
N ASP A 333 -5.72 2.71 -5.54
CA ASP A 333 -6.94 3.30 -6.06
C ASP A 333 -7.74 3.96 -4.92
N ILE A 334 -7.46 3.59 -3.66
CA ILE A 334 -8.07 4.21 -2.48
C ILE A 334 -7.91 5.74 -2.50
N ARG A 335 -6.81 6.26 -3.07
CA ARG A 335 -6.59 7.71 -3.24
C ARG A 335 -7.74 8.41 -3.95
N PHE A 336 -8.41 7.72 -4.88
CA PHE A 336 -9.53 8.30 -5.61
C PHE A 336 -10.72 8.57 -4.69
N LEU A 337 -10.86 7.87 -3.56
CA LEU A 337 -11.85 8.25 -2.55
C LEU A 337 -11.57 9.65 -1.97
N LEU A 338 -10.32 10.11 -1.88
CA LEU A 338 -10.00 11.47 -1.43
C LEU A 338 -10.00 12.48 -2.57
N LEU A 339 -9.44 12.09 -3.72
CA LEU A 339 -9.20 13.00 -4.83
C LEU A 339 -10.46 13.25 -5.69
N ARG A 340 -11.54 12.48 -5.48
CA ARG A 340 -12.78 12.54 -6.27
C ARG A 340 -14.01 12.74 -5.37
N PRO A 341 -14.60 13.95 -5.34
CA PRO A 341 -15.77 14.26 -4.52
C PRO A 341 -16.98 13.36 -4.79
N ASP A 342 -17.19 12.99 -6.05
CA ASP A 342 -18.27 12.10 -6.49
C ASP A 342 -18.18 10.72 -5.84
N LEU A 343 -16.97 10.15 -5.80
CA LEU A 343 -16.72 8.86 -5.15
C LEU A 343 -16.82 8.95 -3.63
N PHE A 344 -16.32 10.05 -3.06
CA PHE A 344 -16.36 10.23 -1.61
C PHE A 344 -17.79 10.35 -1.10
N SER A 345 -18.67 11.09 -1.77
CA SER A 345 -20.03 11.33 -1.26
C SER A 345 -20.82 10.04 -0.97
N ASN A 346 -20.58 8.99 -1.76
CA ASN A 346 -21.27 7.70 -1.67
C ASN A 346 -20.37 6.55 -1.19
N PHE A 347 -19.17 6.85 -0.68
CA PHE A 347 -18.12 5.84 -0.45
C PHE A 347 -18.55 4.65 0.43
N ARG A 348 -19.53 4.84 1.34
CA ARG A 348 -20.05 3.79 2.23
C ARG A 348 -20.94 2.77 1.53
N GLN A 349 -21.60 3.17 0.44
CA GLN A 349 -22.53 2.33 -0.33
C GLN A 349 -21.97 1.99 -1.71
N LEU A 350 -20.83 2.57 -2.07
CA LEU A 350 -20.20 2.41 -3.37
C LEU A 350 -19.73 0.96 -3.56
N THR A 351 -20.27 0.31 -4.58
CA THR A 351 -19.86 -1.04 -4.96
C THR A 351 -18.53 -1.02 -5.72
N VAL A 352 -17.84 -2.15 -5.74
CA VAL A 352 -16.59 -2.32 -6.50
C VAL A 352 -16.79 -2.03 -7.99
N ILE A 353 -17.90 -2.49 -8.59
CA ILE A 353 -18.18 -2.25 -10.01
C ILE A 353 -18.47 -0.78 -10.32
N GLU A 354 -19.20 -0.07 -9.46
CA GLU A 354 -19.47 1.37 -9.61
C GLU A 354 -18.19 2.20 -9.47
N PHE A 355 -17.34 1.83 -8.51
CA PHE A 355 -16.03 2.43 -8.33
C PHE A 355 -15.18 2.28 -9.60
N MET A 356 -15.05 1.05 -10.12
CA MET A 356 -14.28 0.79 -11.36
C MET A 356 -14.84 1.54 -12.57
N LYS A 357 -16.17 1.58 -12.75
CA LYS A 357 -16.82 2.31 -13.86
C LYS A 357 -16.52 3.80 -13.81
N THR A 358 -16.61 4.39 -12.62
CA THR A 358 -16.36 5.83 -12.41
C THR A 358 -14.89 6.20 -12.68
N LEU A 359 -13.96 5.30 -12.36
CA LEU A 359 -12.54 5.49 -12.72
C LEU A 359 -12.32 5.39 -14.23
N GLY A 360 -13.00 4.45 -14.89
CA GLY A 360 -12.91 4.20 -16.33
C GLY A 360 -13.45 5.32 -17.21
N SER A 361 -14.54 5.97 -16.82
CA SER A 361 -15.22 7.01 -17.60
C SER A 361 -14.48 8.36 -17.67
N THR A 362 -13.34 8.51 -16.99
CA THR A 362 -12.63 9.80 -16.86
C THR A 362 -11.25 9.87 -17.55
N LEU A 363 -10.82 8.84 -18.29
CA LEU A 363 -9.59 8.91 -19.09
C LEU A 363 -9.91 9.32 -20.54
N PRO A 364 -9.35 10.42 -21.07
CA PRO A 364 -9.72 10.93 -22.39
C PRO A 364 -9.27 9.98 -23.51
N ASP A 365 -10.17 9.88 -24.50
CA ASP A 365 -10.14 9.00 -25.65
C ASP A 365 -8.85 9.06 -26.50
N SER A 366 -8.35 7.87 -26.84
CA SER A 366 -7.87 7.58 -28.20
C SER A 366 -8.56 6.31 -28.69
N GLY A 367 -9.79 6.49 -29.16
CA GLY A 367 -10.32 5.77 -30.34
C GLY A 367 -10.49 4.25 -30.27
N ASN A 368 -10.82 3.65 -29.12
CA ASN A 368 -11.41 2.30 -29.11
C ASN A 368 -12.23 2.04 -27.84
N ASN A 369 -13.48 1.61 -28.02
CA ASN A 369 -14.43 1.25 -26.96
C ASN A 369 -13.90 0.12 -26.05
N CYS A 370 -13.24 0.47 -24.94
CA CYS A 370 -13.31 -0.22 -23.64
C CYS A 370 -12.60 0.62 -22.57
N LEU A 371 -13.39 1.19 -21.67
CA LEU A 371 -13.04 2.12 -20.59
C LEU A 371 -12.55 1.33 -19.35
N VAL A 372 -11.36 1.66 -18.84
CA VAL A 372 -10.46 0.83 -17.98
C VAL A 372 -9.71 -0.19 -18.83
N GLN A 373 -8.38 -0.02 -18.98
CA GLN A 373 -7.57 -1.10 -19.56
C GLN A 373 -7.82 -2.37 -18.74
N PRO A 374 -8.26 -3.47 -19.36
CA PRO A 374 -8.54 -4.69 -18.63
C PRO A 374 -7.32 -5.09 -17.80
N PRO A 375 -7.54 -5.64 -16.60
CA PRO A 375 -6.43 -6.06 -15.75
C PRO A 375 -5.49 -6.94 -16.59
N PRO A 376 -4.16 -6.75 -16.47
CA PRO A 376 -3.24 -7.57 -17.22
C PRO A 376 -3.46 -9.04 -16.83
N THR A 377 -3.67 -9.89 -17.84
CA THR A 377 -3.86 -11.33 -17.69
C THR A 377 -2.82 -12.11 -18.47
N CYS A 378 -2.52 -13.32 -18.02
CA CYS A 378 -1.74 -14.30 -18.76
C CYS A 378 -2.26 -15.72 -18.54
N ALA A 379 -1.92 -16.63 -19.45
CA ALA A 379 -2.18 -18.04 -19.31
C ALA A 379 -1.07 -18.72 -18.46
N PRO A 380 -1.33 -19.87 -17.82
CA PRO A 380 -0.35 -20.56 -16.97
C PRO A 380 0.93 -21.01 -17.71
N ASP A 381 0.86 -21.20 -19.03
CA ASP A 381 1.96 -21.62 -19.91
C ASP A 381 2.73 -20.43 -20.52
N THR A 382 2.35 -19.19 -20.19
CA THR A 382 3.03 -17.99 -20.66
C THR A 382 4.47 -17.94 -20.14
N SER A 383 5.41 -17.44 -20.95
CA SER A 383 6.82 -17.28 -20.53
C SER A 383 7.00 -16.13 -19.53
N LEU A 384 7.96 -16.25 -18.62
CA LEU A 384 8.27 -15.20 -17.65
C LEU A 384 8.65 -13.88 -18.34
N GLY A 385 9.37 -13.93 -19.47
CA GLY A 385 9.74 -12.75 -20.25
C GLY A 385 8.51 -11.96 -20.72
N SER A 386 7.49 -12.65 -21.21
CA SER A 386 6.23 -12.01 -21.63
C SER A 386 5.49 -11.37 -20.45
N VAL A 387 5.57 -11.98 -19.26
CA VAL A 387 5.03 -11.41 -18.02
C VAL A 387 5.82 -10.16 -17.59
N ILE A 388 7.14 -10.21 -17.62
CA ILE A 388 8.02 -9.06 -17.33
C ILE A 388 7.68 -7.91 -18.28
N ASP A 389 7.59 -8.16 -19.58
CA ASP A 389 7.25 -7.15 -20.59
C ASP A 389 5.85 -6.55 -20.34
N SER A 390 4.87 -7.39 -19.98
CA SER A 390 3.49 -6.96 -19.70
C SER A 390 3.38 -6.08 -18.46
N ILE A 391 4.05 -6.46 -17.36
CA ILE A 391 4.01 -5.70 -16.11
C ILE A 391 4.85 -4.40 -16.23
N ALA A 392 6.02 -4.47 -16.89
CA ALA A 392 6.90 -3.32 -17.06
C ALA A 392 6.31 -2.24 -17.98
N SER A 393 5.61 -2.63 -19.05
CA SER A 393 4.97 -1.71 -20.00
C SER A 393 3.76 -0.97 -19.42
N ARG A 394 2.93 -1.66 -18.62
CA ARG A 394 1.72 -1.07 -18.02
C ARG A 394 1.95 -0.40 -16.66
N ILE A 395 3.16 -0.45 -16.12
CA ILE A 395 3.51 0.05 -14.77
C ILE A 395 2.56 -0.54 -13.71
N THR A 396 2.06 -1.75 -13.95
CA THR A 396 1.23 -2.47 -13.01
C THR A 396 2.11 -3.21 -12.02
N HIS A 397 1.53 -3.67 -10.92
CA HIS A 397 2.27 -4.35 -9.85
C HIS A 397 2.07 -5.85 -9.85
N ARG A 398 1.20 -6.33 -10.73
CA ARG A 398 0.79 -7.72 -10.83
C ARG A 398 0.15 -8.01 -12.18
N ILE A 399 0.08 -9.30 -12.49
CA ILE A 399 -0.67 -9.91 -13.57
C ILE A 399 -1.52 -11.04 -12.99
N TYR A 400 -2.72 -11.24 -13.54
CA TYR A 400 -3.63 -12.30 -13.11
C TYR A 400 -3.50 -13.50 -14.03
N VAL A 401 -3.21 -14.66 -13.46
CA VAL A 401 -3.15 -15.92 -14.20
C VAL A 401 -4.58 -16.44 -14.32
N VAL A 402 -5.05 -16.62 -15.55
CA VAL A 402 -6.41 -17.07 -15.86
C VAL A 402 -6.40 -18.31 -16.75
N ASP A 403 -7.41 -19.15 -16.63
CA ASP A 403 -7.60 -20.29 -17.53
C ASP A 403 -8.34 -19.88 -18.83
N GLY A 404 -8.74 -20.87 -19.63
CA GLY A 404 -9.47 -20.65 -20.88
C GLY A 404 -10.87 -20.04 -20.71
N ASP A 405 -11.49 -20.16 -19.54
CA ASP A 405 -12.81 -19.62 -19.20
C ASP A 405 -12.72 -18.22 -18.54
N LEU A 406 -11.51 -17.65 -18.42
CA LEU A 406 -11.17 -16.46 -17.63
C LEU A 406 -11.40 -16.63 -16.12
N GLU A 407 -11.37 -17.86 -15.62
CA GLU A 407 -11.36 -18.14 -14.19
C GLU A 407 -9.98 -17.78 -13.60
N VAL A 408 -9.98 -17.07 -12.47
CA VAL A 408 -8.74 -16.66 -11.80
C VAL A 408 -8.08 -17.87 -11.15
N VAL A 409 -6.93 -18.28 -11.70
CA VAL A 409 -6.11 -19.39 -11.19
C VAL A 409 -5.05 -18.89 -10.21
N GLY A 410 -4.55 -17.66 -10.40
CA GLY A 410 -3.54 -17.10 -9.52
C GLY A 410 -3.12 -15.67 -9.83
N VAL A 411 -2.15 -15.18 -9.05
CA VAL A 411 -1.59 -13.83 -9.20
C VAL A 411 -0.07 -13.94 -9.22
N VAL A 412 0.56 -13.25 -10.17
CA VAL A 412 2.01 -13.06 -10.19
C VAL A 412 2.29 -11.57 -9.98
N THR A 413 3.03 -11.24 -8.94
CA THR A 413 3.41 -9.88 -8.57
C THR A 413 4.84 -9.57 -8.98
N LEU A 414 5.22 -8.27 -8.98
CA LEU A 414 6.62 -7.86 -9.13
C LEU A 414 7.55 -8.55 -8.11
N ARG A 415 7.03 -8.83 -6.91
CA ARG A 415 7.77 -9.53 -5.86
C ARG A 415 8.09 -10.96 -6.28
N ASP A 416 7.11 -11.67 -6.82
CA ASP A 416 7.29 -13.06 -7.24
C ASP A 416 8.33 -13.15 -8.37
N VAL A 417 8.27 -12.20 -9.32
CA VAL A 417 9.29 -12.06 -10.37
C VAL A 417 10.68 -11.87 -9.77
N ILE A 418 10.85 -10.95 -8.80
CA ILE A 418 12.15 -10.73 -8.14
C ILE A 418 12.63 -12.01 -7.44
N SER A 419 11.75 -12.69 -6.70
CA SER A 419 12.06 -13.93 -5.97
C SER A 419 12.51 -15.07 -6.89
N CYS A 420 12.11 -15.09 -8.17
CA CYS A 420 12.61 -16.08 -9.14
C CYS A 420 14.14 -16.01 -9.33
N PHE A 421 14.75 -14.85 -9.19
CA PHE A 421 16.18 -14.65 -9.48
C PHE A 421 17.11 -14.82 -8.28
N ILE A 422 16.57 -14.92 -7.05
CA ILE A 422 17.37 -14.90 -5.83
C ILE A 422 17.00 -16.00 -4.83
N HIS A 423 17.99 -16.36 -4.03
CA HIS A 423 17.88 -17.10 -2.77
C HIS A 423 18.63 -16.30 -1.69
N GLU A 424 18.37 -16.56 -0.42
CA GLU A 424 19.10 -15.91 0.67
C GLU A 424 20.23 -16.84 1.16
N PRO A 425 21.50 -16.44 1.05
CA PRO A 425 22.58 -17.22 1.65
C PRO A 425 22.42 -17.31 3.17
N PRO A 426 22.74 -18.45 3.80
CA PRO A 426 22.63 -18.61 5.25
C PRO A 426 23.37 -17.50 6.01
N GLY A 427 22.68 -16.84 6.95
CA GLY A 427 23.25 -15.78 7.79
C GLY A 427 23.58 -14.47 7.05
N TYR A 428 23.18 -14.31 5.78
CA TYR A 428 23.45 -13.10 5.00
C TYR A 428 22.88 -11.85 5.68
N TRP A 429 21.63 -11.90 6.13
CA TRP A 429 20.97 -10.75 6.75
C TRP A 429 21.57 -10.35 8.09
N ASP A 430 21.89 -11.34 8.93
CA ASP A 430 22.54 -11.08 10.22
C ASP A 430 23.90 -10.40 10.02
N THR A 431 24.64 -10.82 8.98
CA THR A 431 25.90 -10.20 8.59
C THR A 431 25.69 -8.77 8.08
N TYR A 432 24.67 -8.55 7.24
CA TYR A 432 24.34 -7.21 6.73
C TYR A 432 24.01 -6.24 7.86
N LEU A 433 23.11 -6.61 8.77
CA LEU A 433 22.73 -5.77 9.92
C LEU A 433 23.94 -5.43 10.80
N ALA A 434 24.80 -6.41 11.07
CA ALA A 434 26.04 -6.21 11.82
C ALA A 434 27.00 -5.23 11.11
N SER A 435 27.13 -5.35 9.79
CA SER A 435 28.03 -4.50 9.00
C SER A 435 27.54 -3.06 8.82
N ALA A 436 26.22 -2.85 8.81
CA ALA A 436 25.62 -1.55 8.54
C ALA A 436 25.58 -0.64 9.80
N ASN A 437 26.20 -1.04 10.92
CA ASN A 437 26.11 -0.37 12.23
C ASN A 437 24.64 -0.07 12.63
N ILE A 438 23.72 -0.93 12.20
CA ILE A 438 22.31 -0.84 12.51
C ILE A 438 22.14 -1.44 13.91
N GLY A 439 22.40 -0.62 14.94
CA GLY A 439 22.38 -1.01 16.35
C GLY A 439 21.04 -1.58 16.84
N GLU A 440 21.14 -2.58 17.74
CA GLU A 440 20.15 -3.56 18.23
C GLU A 440 19.56 -4.50 17.18
N ALA A 441 20.37 -5.49 16.80
CA ALA A 441 20.02 -6.59 15.90
C ALA A 441 18.74 -7.35 16.28
N SER A 442 18.30 -7.32 17.54
CA SER A 442 17.07 -7.96 18.00
C SER A 442 15.80 -7.13 17.68
N GLY A 443 15.79 -5.84 18.01
CA GLY A 443 14.61 -4.98 17.85
C GLY A 443 14.26 -4.71 16.38
N GLN A 444 15.27 -4.47 15.54
CA GLN A 444 15.04 -4.26 14.10
C GLN A 444 14.78 -5.57 13.36
N ARG A 445 15.35 -6.70 13.80
CA ARG A 445 14.97 -8.01 13.25
C ARG A 445 13.49 -8.26 13.47
N SER A 446 12.96 -8.09 14.68
CA SER A 446 11.53 -8.22 14.96
C SER A 446 10.65 -7.30 14.09
N GLN A 447 11.05 -6.03 13.91
CA GLN A 447 10.34 -5.09 13.03
C GLN A 447 10.38 -5.49 11.54
N ILE A 448 11.46 -6.13 11.08
CA ILE A 448 11.72 -6.52 9.68
C ILE A 448 11.22 -7.92 9.35
N SER A 449 11.31 -8.86 10.28
CA SER A 449 10.76 -10.21 10.17
C SER A 449 9.24 -10.22 10.35
N GLY A 450 8.67 -9.15 10.92
CA GLY A 450 7.24 -9.08 11.25
C GLY A 450 6.89 -9.95 12.45
N GLU A 451 7.89 -10.34 13.25
CA GLU A 451 7.71 -11.01 14.54
C GLU A 451 7.39 -9.93 15.57
N SER A 452 6.11 -9.81 15.95
CA SER A 452 5.65 -8.97 17.06
C SER A 452 5.22 -9.82 18.23
#